data_AF-A0A1I0JPU3-F1
#
_entry.id   AF-A0A1I0JPU3-F1
#
_cell.length_a   1.000
_cell.length_b   1.000
_cell.length_c   1.000
_cell.angle_alpha   90.00
_cell.angle_beta   90.00
_cell.angle_gamma   90.00
#
_symmetry.space_group_name_H-M   'P 1'
#
loop_
_entity.id
_entity.type
_entity.pdbx_description
1 polymer ?
#
loop_
_entity_poly.entity_id
_entity_poly.type
_entity_poly.pdbx_seq_one_letter_code
_entity_poly.pdbx_strand_id
1 'polypeptide(L)'
;MGKKMNLLMFSGEYDKAMAGLILANTAREIDVEVTMFFAFWGLFLVRDPEKMTLEDKTIYEKLMDVITPKGPHQLPLSRMNFGGLGRMMLEEMMEDQGAPKLVHFLKGARKKNIKFYACKLSVEIMGFKPEEFLPEVEIIDAAAYLKDALESDMQLFI
;
A
#
# COMPACT_ATOMS: atom_id res chain seq x y z
N MET A 1 -21.64 -6.61 16.71
CA MET A 1 -20.87 -5.82 15.74
C MET A 1 -19.44 -6.36 15.79
N GLY A 2 -18.85 -6.72 14.64
CA GLY A 2 -17.45 -7.12 14.58
C GLY A 2 -16.53 -5.94 14.87
N LYS A 3 -15.30 -6.22 15.31
CA LYS A 3 -14.29 -5.17 15.54
C LYS A 3 -13.77 -4.63 14.20
N LYS A 4 -13.42 -3.35 14.15
CA LYS A 4 -12.92 -2.65 12.95
C LYS A 4 -11.52 -2.07 13.20
N MET A 5 -10.63 -2.23 12.23
CA MET A 5 -9.30 -1.62 12.22
C MET A 5 -9.10 -0.82 10.94
N ASN A 6 -8.59 0.40 11.10
CA ASN A 6 -8.26 1.30 10.00
C ASN A 6 -6.76 1.60 10.00
N LEU A 7 -6.12 1.40 8.85
CA LEU A 7 -4.70 1.71 8.63
C LEU A 7 -4.59 2.80 7.56
N LEU A 8 -4.08 3.97 7.95
CA LEU A 8 -3.61 4.95 6.98
C LEU A 8 -2.17 4.60 6.60
N MET A 9 -2.00 4.09 5.38
CA MET A 9 -0.71 3.77 4.79
C MET A 9 -0.18 5.01 4.07
N PHE A 10 0.65 5.79 4.75
CA PHE A 10 1.33 6.97 4.20
C PHE A 10 2.72 6.61 3.68
N SER A 11 3.43 5.77 4.42
CA SER A 11 4.79 5.35 4.11
C SER A 11 4.84 4.47 2.87
N GLY A 12 5.91 4.64 2.07
CA GLY A 12 6.14 3.94 0.80
C GLY A 12 7.34 2.98 0.87
N GLU A 13 7.78 2.63 2.07
CA GLU A 13 8.94 1.77 2.30
C GLU A 13 8.53 0.32 2.56
N TYR A 14 9.33 -0.63 2.05
CA TYR A 14 9.06 -2.06 2.03
C TYR A 14 8.76 -2.63 3.41
N ASP A 15 9.58 -2.30 4.41
CA ASP A 15 9.49 -2.80 5.77
C ASP A 15 8.27 -2.26 6.52
N LYS A 16 7.90 -1.00 6.29
CA LYS A 16 6.68 -0.41 6.87
C LYS A 16 5.41 -0.95 6.18
N ALA A 17 5.44 -1.07 4.86
CA ALA A 17 4.39 -1.73 4.09
C ALA A 17 4.16 -3.17 4.56
N MET A 18 5.26 -3.89 4.82
CA MET A 18 5.21 -5.25 5.37
C MET A 18 4.59 -5.27 6.76
N ALA A 19 4.97 -4.38 7.66
CA ALA A 19 4.36 -4.27 8.99
C ALA A 19 2.85 -4.00 8.91
N GLY A 20 2.42 -3.04 8.07
CA GLY A 20 1.00 -2.74 7.87
C GLY A 20 0.22 -3.93 7.33
N LEU A 21 0.77 -4.66 6.34
CA LEU A 21 0.11 -5.83 5.77
C LEU A 21 0.12 -7.05 6.70
N ILE A 22 1.13 -7.22 7.56
CA ILE A 22 1.12 -8.25 8.61
C ILE A 22 -0.04 -7.98 9.55
N LEU A 23 -0.15 -6.77 10.10
CA LEU A 23 -1.24 -6.38 10.99
C LEU A 23 -2.61 -6.58 10.31
N ALA A 24 -2.75 -6.11 9.07
CA ALA A 24 -3.99 -6.25 8.31
C ALA A 24 -4.39 -7.72 8.10
N ASN A 25 -3.43 -8.57 7.72
CA ASN A 25 -3.68 -10.00 7.52
C ASN A 25 -4.06 -10.73 8.81
N THR A 26 -3.36 -10.45 9.91
CA THR A 26 -3.62 -11.05 11.22
C THR A 26 -4.94 -10.58 11.80
N ALA A 27 -5.28 -9.29 11.65
CA ALA A 27 -6.59 -8.76 12.05
C ALA A 27 -7.75 -9.52 11.38
N ARG A 28 -7.64 -9.80 10.08
CA ARG A 28 -8.62 -10.62 9.37
C ARG A 28 -8.69 -12.08 9.86
N GLU A 29 -7.60 -12.63 10.40
CA GLU A 29 -7.58 -13.99 10.98
C GLU A 29 -8.26 -14.08 12.35
N ILE A 30 -8.40 -12.95 13.04
CA ILE A 30 -9.14 -12.83 14.30
C ILE A 30 -10.48 -12.10 14.13
N ASP A 31 -11.08 -12.21 12.94
CA ASP A 31 -12.41 -11.67 12.58
C ASP A 31 -12.58 -10.16 12.76
N VAL A 32 -11.49 -9.38 12.66
CA VAL A 32 -11.53 -7.92 12.62
C VAL A 32 -11.72 -7.48 11.16
N GLU A 33 -12.66 -6.58 10.89
CA GLU A 33 -12.79 -5.91 9.59
C GLU A 33 -11.64 -4.91 9.40
N VAL A 34 -11.05 -4.88 8.22
CA VAL A 34 -9.88 -4.02 7.96
C VAL A 34 -10.12 -3.11 6.76
N THR A 35 -9.84 -1.83 6.97
CA THR A 35 -9.71 -0.82 5.93
C THR A 35 -8.25 -0.36 5.85
N MET A 36 -7.70 -0.30 4.64
CA MET A 36 -6.39 0.30 4.37
C MET A 36 -6.56 1.49 3.42
N PHE A 37 -6.22 2.69 3.90
CA PHE A 37 -6.27 3.93 3.16
C PHE A 37 -4.86 4.35 2.75
N PHE A 38 -4.55 4.24 1.46
CA PHE A 38 -3.26 4.55 0.86
C PHE A 38 -3.21 6.03 0.46
N ALA A 39 -2.30 6.77 1.09
CA ALA A 39 -2.08 8.19 0.82
C ALA A 39 -0.60 8.42 0.50
N PHE A 40 -0.33 9.41 -0.37
CA PHE A 40 1.01 9.77 -0.82
C PHE A 40 1.85 8.54 -1.22
N TRP A 41 2.96 8.28 -0.55
CA TRP A 41 3.91 7.22 -0.90
C TRP A 41 3.32 5.81 -0.73
N GLY A 42 2.32 5.66 0.13
CA GLY A 42 1.58 4.41 0.29
C GLY A 42 0.83 3.98 -0.98
N LEU A 43 0.52 4.91 -1.89
CA LEU A 43 -0.09 4.58 -3.19
C LEU A 43 0.78 3.63 -4.02
N PHE A 44 2.11 3.69 -3.85
CA PHE A 44 3.04 2.82 -4.59
C PHE A 44 2.85 1.33 -4.30
N LEU A 45 2.31 0.98 -3.12
CA LEU A 45 2.04 -0.40 -2.75
C LEU A 45 0.90 -1.02 -3.58
N VAL A 46 -0.04 -0.21 -4.06
CA VAL A 46 -1.27 -0.66 -4.73
C VAL A 46 -1.31 -0.32 -6.22
N ARG A 47 -0.20 0.11 -6.80
CA ARG A 47 -0.04 0.24 -8.26
C ARG A 47 0.02 -1.13 -8.93
N ASP A 48 -0.55 -1.21 -10.12
CA ASP A 48 -0.52 -2.37 -11.00
C ASP A 48 0.48 -2.11 -12.15
N PRO A 49 1.68 -2.73 -12.11
CA PRO A 49 2.73 -2.46 -13.10
C PRO A 49 2.31 -2.81 -14.54
N GLU A 50 1.30 -3.66 -14.72
CA GLU A 50 0.79 -4.07 -16.04
C GLU A 50 -0.19 -3.07 -16.65
N LYS A 51 -0.67 -2.07 -15.87
CA LYS A 51 -1.68 -1.09 -16.30
C LYS A 51 -1.16 0.34 -16.36
N MET A 52 0.14 0.53 -16.19
CA MET A 52 0.77 1.84 -16.18
C MET A 52 0.61 2.57 -17.52
N THR A 53 0.27 3.86 -17.49
CA THR A 53 0.11 4.67 -18.71
C THR A 53 0.77 6.05 -18.58
N LEU A 54 1.27 6.57 -19.70
CA LEU A 54 1.81 7.93 -19.82
C LEU A 54 0.87 8.85 -20.61
N GLU A 55 -0.28 8.34 -21.03
CA GLU A 55 -1.27 9.11 -21.79
C GLU A 55 -1.95 10.15 -20.91
N ASP A 56 -2.25 11.32 -21.49
CA ASP A 56 -2.95 12.43 -20.82
C ASP A 56 -2.35 12.83 -19.45
N LYS A 57 -1.02 12.83 -19.39
CA LYS A 57 -0.21 13.27 -18.25
C LYS A 57 0.72 14.41 -18.66
N THR A 58 0.85 15.38 -17.76
CA THR A 58 1.85 16.44 -17.80
C THR A 58 3.27 15.86 -17.71
N ILE A 59 4.28 16.69 -18.00
CA ILE A 59 5.69 16.28 -17.94
C ILE A 59 6.08 15.82 -16.53
N TYR A 60 5.60 16.50 -15.48
CA TYR A 60 5.93 16.15 -14.10
C TYR A 60 5.25 14.86 -13.64
N GLU A 61 4.01 14.61 -14.06
CA GLU A 61 3.31 13.36 -13.74
C GLU A 61 3.98 12.17 -14.44
N LYS A 62 4.35 12.31 -15.71
CA LYS A 62 5.15 11.31 -16.43
C LYS A 62 6.48 11.03 -15.73
N LEU A 63 7.16 12.07 -15.27
CA LEU A 63 8.39 11.91 -14.52
C LEU A 63 8.14 11.14 -13.23
N MET A 64 7.07 11.47 -12.48
CA MET A 64 6.68 10.72 -11.29
C MET A 64 6.46 9.24 -11.58
N ASP A 65 5.76 8.88 -12.66
CA ASP A 65 5.53 7.48 -13.00
C ASP A 65 6.81 6.70 -13.27
N VAL A 66 7.80 7.35 -13.88
CA VAL A 66 9.06 6.72 -14.28
C VAL A 66 10.00 6.52 -13.11
N ILE A 67 10.09 7.50 -12.19
CA ILE A 67 11.10 7.49 -11.12
C ILE A 67 10.61 6.84 -9.82
N THR A 68 9.30 6.62 -9.68
CA THR A 68 8.71 6.04 -8.46
C THR A 68 8.44 4.55 -8.59
N PRO A 69 8.37 3.81 -7.45
CA PRO A 69 8.01 2.41 -7.45
C PRO A 69 6.63 2.13 -8.06
N LYS A 70 6.57 1.19 -8.99
CA LYS A 70 5.36 0.76 -9.71
C LYS A 70 4.65 -0.42 -9.05
N GLY A 71 4.95 -0.68 -7.77
CA GLY A 71 4.41 -1.81 -7.02
C GLY A 71 5.32 -2.28 -5.88
N PRO A 72 4.89 -3.31 -5.12
CA PRO A 72 5.58 -3.78 -3.91
C PRO A 72 7.04 -4.19 -4.13
N HIS A 73 7.38 -4.75 -5.29
CA HIS A 73 8.73 -5.22 -5.62
C HIS A 73 9.76 -4.08 -5.81
N GLN A 74 9.31 -2.84 -5.92
CA GLN A 74 10.18 -1.69 -6.14
C GLN A 74 10.27 -0.77 -4.92
N LEU A 75 9.56 -1.08 -3.83
CA LEU A 75 9.65 -0.28 -2.61
C LEU A 75 11.06 -0.37 -2.00
N PRO A 76 11.65 0.76 -1.57
CA PRO A 76 12.94 0.78 -0.87
C PRO A 76 12.76 0.43 0.61
N LEU A 77 13.82 0.07 1.31
CA LEU A 77 13.79 0.01 2.78
C LEU A 77 13.78 1.42 3.40
N SER A 78 13.11 1.57 4.55
CA SER A 78 13.08 2.81 5.33
C SER A 78 14.44 3.18 5.91
N ARG A 79 15.27 2.17 6.18
CA ARG A 79 16.65 2.30 6.67
C ARG A 79 17.52 1.26 6.02
N MET A 80 18.82 1.55 5.94
CA MET A 80 19.82 0.61 5.41
C MET A 80 19.55 0.14 3.97
N ASN A 81 18.85 0.92 3.13
CA ASN A 81 18.52 0.49 1.78
C ASN A 81 19.76 0.25 0.90
N PHE A 82 20.82 1.07 1.06
CA PHE A 82 22.09 0.98 0.31
C PHE A 82 21.91 0.77 -1.21
N GLY A 83 21.01 1.55 -1.83
CA GLY A 83 20.70 1.42 -3.25
C GLY A 83 19.98 0.12 -3.64
N GLY A 84 19.39 -0.60 -2.68
CA GLY A 84 18.68 -1.86 -2.86
C GLY A 84 19.39 -3.08 -2.26
N LEU A 85 20.69 -2.97 -1.96
CA LEU A 85 21.47 -4.06 -1.35
C LEU A 85 20.88 -4.51 0.00
N GLY A 86 20.49 -3.55 0.85
CA GLY A 86 19.90 -3.91 2.14
C GLY A 86 18.56 -4.60 2.03
N ARG A 87 17.76 -4.27 0.99
CA ARG A 87 16.49 -4.95 0.73
C ARG A 87 16.72 -6.41 0.34
N MET A 88 17.65 -6.66 -0.57
CA MET A 88 18.02 -8.03 -0.96
C MET A 88 18.52 -8.83 0.23
N MET A 89 19.36 -8.23 1.08
CA MET A 89 19.83 -8.87 2.32
C MET A 89 18.67 -9.20 3.26
N LEU A 90 17.70 -8.29 3.45
CA LEU A 90 16.53 -8.55 4.29
C LEU A 90 15.65 -9.67 3.71
N GLU A 91 15.40 -9.66 2.39
CA GLU A 91 14.60 -10.69 1.74
C GLU A 91 15.25 -12.08 1.84
N GLU A 92 16.58 -12.17 1.75
CA GLU A 92 17.33 -13.42 1.97
C GLU A 92 17.16 -13.92 3.41
N MET A 93 17.35 -13.04 4.41
CA MET A 93 17.16 -13.39 5.81
C MET A 93 15.72 -13.86 6.11
N MET A 94 14.74 -13.27 5.44
CA MET A 94 13.34 -13.70 5.55
C MET A 94 13.14 -15.08 4.95
N GLU A 95 13.71 -15.34 3.77
CA GLU A 95 13.63 -16.62 3.08
C GLU A 95 14.28 -17.75 3.89
N ASP A 96 15.44 -17.50 4.50
CA ASP A 96 16.13 -18.42 5.42
C ASP A 96 15.28 -18.84 6.62
N GLN A 97 14.37 -17.96 7.07
CA GLN A 97 13.43 -18.23 8.16
C GLN A 97 12.07 -18.75 7.66
N GLY A 98 11.91 -18.97 6.36
CA GLY A 98 10.64 -19.38 5.76
C GLY A 98 9.54 -18.30 5.82
N ALA A 99 9.91 -17.03 6.00
CA ALA A 99 8.97 -15.93 6.08
C ALA A 99 8.52 -15.47 4.67
N PRO A 100 7.21 -15.16 4.47
CA PRO A 100 6.73 -14.67 3.18
C PRO A 100 7.28 -13.29 2.81
N LYS A 101 7.56 -13.05 1.53
CA LYS A 101 7.90 -11.72 0.98
C LYS A 101 6.68 -10.78 0.97
N LEU A 102 6.91 -9.47 0.87
CA LEU A 102 5.87 -8.43 0.86
C LEU A 102 4.71 -8.72 -0.10
N VAL A 103 5.01 -9.19 -1.32
CA VAL A 103 3.99 -9.51 -2.33
C VAL A 103 3.00 -10.59 -1.87
N HIS A 104 3.45 -11.54 -1.04
CA HIS A 104 2.60 -12.60 -0.52
C HIS A 104 1.66 -12.07 0.55
N PHE A 105 2.10 -11.14 1.39
CA PHE A 105 1.23 -10.45 2.35
C PHE A 105 0.18 -9.60 1.63
N LEU A 106 0.57 -8.87 0.57
CA LEU A 106 -0.39 -8.11 -0.24
C LEU A 106 -1.42 -9.04 -0.89
N LYS A 107 -0.98 -10.15 -1.49
CA LYS A 107 -1.88 -11.17 -2.06
C LYS A 107 -2.82 -11.78 -1.00
N GLY A 108 -2.33 -12.00 0.22
CA GLY A 108 -3.12 -12.47 1.36
C GLY A 108 -4.21 -11.46 1.75
N ALA A 109 -3.85 -10.18 1.86
CA ALA A 109 -4.77 -9.10 2.19
C ALA A 109 -5.89 -8.99 1.16
N ARG A 110 -5.55 -9.04 -0.14
CA ARG A 110 -6.51 -9.05 -1.25
C ARG A 110 -7.48 -10.24 -1.15
N LYS A 111 -6.96 -11.45 -0.95
CA LYS A 111 -7.78 -12.67 -0.81
C LYS A 111 -8.71 -12.65 0.41
N LYS A 112 -8.34 -11.93 1.47
CA LYS A 112 -9.12 -11.77 2.69
C LYS A 112 -10.16 -10.64 2.61
N ASN A 113 -10.35 -10.06 1.42
CA ASN A 113 -11.28 -8.96 1.13
C ASN A 113 -11.08 -7.75 2.05
N ILE A 114 -9.82 -7.38 2.30
CA ILE A 114 -9.50 -6.11 2.97
C ILE A 114 -9.88 -4.96 2.05
N LYS A 115 -10.55 -3.94 2.59
CA LYS A 115 -10.96 -2.77 1.80
C LYS A 115 -9.74 -1.91 1.51
N PHE A 116 -9.45 -1.68 0.24
CA PHE A 116 -8.33 -0.84 -0.20
C PHE A 116 -8.86 0.46 -0.78
N TYR A 117 -8.41 1.57 -0.19
CA TYR A 117 -8.80 2.90 -0.62
C TYR A 117 -7.60 3.75 -1.00
N ALA A 118 -7.67 4.44 -2.14
CA ALA A 118 -6.67 5.42 -2.54
C ALA A 118 -7.15 6.85 -2.22
N CYS A 119 -6.28 7.65 -1.62
CA CYS A 119 -6.56 9.06 -1.32
C CYS A 119 -6.68 9.88 -2.61
N LYS A 120 -7.88 10.39 -2.90
CA LYS A 120 -8.18 11.19 -4.08
C LYS A 120 -7.18 12.32 -4.32
N LEU A 121 -6.89 13.13 -3.29
CA LEU A 121 -5.96 14.25 -3.41
C LEU A 121 -4.53 13.78 -3.75
N SER A 122 -4.08 12.67 -3.17
CA SER A 122 -2.76 12.12 -3.48
C SER A 122 -2.69 11.60 -4.92
N VAL A 123 -3.74 10.93 -5.39
CA VAL A 123 -3.85 10.46 -6.78
C VAL A 123 -3.77 11.63 -7.75
N GLU A 124 -4.54 12.70 -7.50
CA GLU A 124 -4.56 13.91 -8.32
C GLU A 124 -3.21 14.64 -8.33
N ILE A 125 -2.57 14.83 -7.17
CA ILE A 125 -1.27 15.52 -7.07
C ILE A 125 -0.15 14.73 -7.76
N MET A 126 -0.15 13.40 -7.63
CA MET A 126 0.88 12.55 -8.22
C MET A 126 0.62 12.19 -9.68
N GLY A 127 -0.57 12.52 -10.20
CA GLY A 127 -0.97 12.30 -11.59
C GLY A 127 -1.26 10.84 -11.94
N PHE A 128 -1.56 10.00 -10.95
CA PHE A 128 -1.93 8.62 -11.22
C PHE A 128 -3.38 8.54 -11.73
N LYS A 129 -3.65 7.61 -12.64
CA LYS A 129 -4.98 7.31 -13.16
C LYS A 129 -5.58 6.14 -12.40
N PRO A 130 -6.92 6.10 -12.20
CA PRO A 130 -7.59 5.02 -11.47
C PRO A 130 -7.25 3.61 -12.00
N GLU A 131 -7.10 3.47 -13.31
CA GLU A 131 -6.77 2.22 -13.98
C GLU A 131 -5.37 1.68 -13.67
N GLU A 132 -4.46 2.52 -13.15
CA GLU A 132 -3.08 2.14 -12.81
C GLU A 132 -2.98 1.46 -11.44
N PHE A 133 -4.09 1.32 -10.72
CA PHE A 133 -4.16 0.62 -9.44
C PHE A 133 -4.70 -0.80 -9.58
N LEU A 134 -4.51 -1.59 -8.52
CA LEU A 134 -5.15 -2.90 -8.38
C LEU A 134 -6.68 -2.76 -8.52
N PRO A 135 -7.36 -3.72 -9.16
CA PRO A 135 -8.76 -3.57 -9.58
C PRO A 135 -9.77 -3.36 -8.43
N GLU A 136 -9.44 -3.79 -7.21
CA GLU A 136 -10.29 -3.59 -6.03
C GLU A 136 -10.04 -2.26 -5.28
N VAL A 137 -9.11 -1.43 -5.75
CA VAL A 137 -8.82 -0.15 -5.10
C VAL A 137 -9.89 0.87 -5.47
N GLU A 138 -10.55 1.41 -4.46
CA GLU A 138 -11.54 2.48 -4.61
C GLU A 138 -10.92 3.84 -4.27
N ILE A 139 -11.20 4.89 -5.05
CA ILE A 139 -10.68 6.24 -4.75
C ILE A 139 -11.70 6.98 -3.89
N ILE A 140 -11.27 7.45 -2.71
CA ILE A 140 -12.11 8.21 -1.78
C ILE A 140 -11.40 9.48 -1.31
N ASP A 141 -12.17 10.46 -0.84
CA ASP A 141 -11.62 11.67 -0.24
C ASP A 141 -11.30 11.51 1.26
N ALA A 142 -10.63 12.51 1.81
CA ALA A 142 -10.24 12.52 3.23
C ALA A 142 -11.45 12.52 4.17
N ALA A 143 -12.60 13.05 3.75
CA ALA A 143 -13.82 13.08 4.57
C ALA A 143 -14.43 11.68 4.69
N ALA A 144 -14.46 10.91 3.59
CA ALA A 144 -14.87 9.52 3.60
C ALA A 144 -13.92 8.65 4.44
N TYR A 145 -12.60 8.85 4.32
CA TYR A 145 -11.63 8.20 5.19
C TYR A 145 -11.89 8.49 6.68
N LEU A 146 -12.09 9.76 7.05
CA LEU A 146 -12.33 10.13 8.45
C LEU A 146 -13.62 9.51 9.01
N LYS A 147 -14.67 9.39 8.20
CA LYS A 147 -15.91 8.69 8.62
C LYS A 147 -15.64 7.22 8.96
N ASP A 148 -14.94 6.50 8.08
CA ASP A 148 -14.57 5.09 8.32
C ASP A 148 -13.63 4.93 9.53
N ALA A 149 -12.65 5.83 9.66
CA ALA A 149 -11.70 5.81 10.77
C ALA A 149 -12.38 6.09 12.13
N LEU A 150 -13.32 7.04 12.19
CA LEU A 150 -14.07 7.36 13.42
C LEU A 150 -15.01 6.23 13.85
N GLU A 151 -15.45 5.38 12.93
CA GLU A 151 -16.21 4.16 13.23
C GLU A 151 -15.34 2.96 13.61
N SER A 152 -14.01 3.07 13.48
CA SER A 152 -13.09 1.97 13.76
C SER A 152 -12.74 1.86 15.24
N ASP A 153 -12.46 0.65 15.72
CA ASP A 153 -12.02 0.40 17.10
C ASP A 153 -10.52 0.67 17.28
N MET A 154 -9.73 0.61 16.20
CA MET A 154 -8.29 0.88 16.17
C MET A 154 -7.92 1.65 14.90
N GLN A 155 -7.12 2.70 15.06
CA GLN A 155 -6.60 3.53 13.98
C GLN A 155 -5.09 3.67 14.11
N LEU A 156 -4.36 3.40 13.02
CA LEU A 156 -2.91 3.57 12.95
C LEU A 156 -2.51 4.37 11.71
N PHE A 157 -1.49 5.20 11.86
CA PHE A 157 -0.81 5.89 10.77
C PHE A 157 0.55 5.24 10.56
N ILE A 158 0.80 4.69 9.38
CA ILE A 158 1.99 3.91 9.04
C ILE A 158 2.75 4.55 7.89
#